data_AF-A0AA47DZ74-F1
#
_entry.id   AF-A0AA47DZ74-F1
#
_cell.length_a   1.000
_cell.length_b   1.000
_cell.length_c   1.000
_cell.angle_alpha   90.00
_cell.angle_beta   90.00
_cell.angle_gamma   90.00
#
_symmetry.space_group_name_H-M   'P 1'
#
loop_
_entity.id
_entity.type
_entity.pdbx_description
1 polymer ?
#
loop_
_entity_poly.entity_id
_entity_poly.type
_entity_poly.pdbx_seq_one_letter_code
_entity_poly.pdbx_strand_id
1 'polypeptide(L)'
;MSQNWRARVAAEFGQPLNSLIQGFKDAGHSVNSTAQIIGISPHTLRRHCERVGIEFERGVQRPDRLPKPAMVIQPNMRMLTFNGQTLHLREWERRTGINHTTIIHRLDKMGWSVERALTQPVGLIKPKGGRDHWKRKAA
;
A
#
# COMPACT_ATOMS: atom_id res chain seq x y z
N MET A 1 20.37 27.80 -18.66
CA MET A 1 20.30 27.13 -19.98
C MET A 1 19.61 25.79 -19.81
N SER A 2 18.27 25.74 -19.92
CA SER A 2 17.55 24.46 -19.90
C SER A 2 17.68 23.85 -21.30
N GLN A 3 18.57 22.85 -21.41
CA GLN A 3 18.72 22.03 -22.61
C GLN A 3 17.34 21.49 -23.01
N ASN A 4 16.82 21.96 -24.15
CA ASN A 4 15.47 21.67 -24.62
C ASN A 4 15.40 20.22 -25.09
N TRP A 5 15.23 19.28 -24.15
CA TRP A 5 15.19 17.83 -24.40
C TRP A 5 14.23 17.45 -25.52
N ARG A 6 13.18 18.25 -25.74
CA ARG A 6 12.21 18.07 -26.83
C ARG A 6 12.85 18.20 -28.21
N ALA A 7 13.73 19.19 -28.38
CA ALA A 7 14.45 19.41 -29.63
C ALA A 7 15.52 18.34 -29.85
N ARG A 8 16.22 17.93 -28.78
CA ARG A 8 17.20 16.82 -28.81
C ARG A 8 16.55 15.51 -29.29
N VAL A 9 15.44 15.11 -28.65
CA VAL A 9 14.72 13.89 -29.00
C VAL A 9 14.17 13.95 -30.42
N ALA A 10 13.61 15.10 -30.83
CA ALA A 10 13.11 15.24 -32.20
C ALA A 10 14.22 15.08 -33.26
N ALA A 11 15.41 15.61 -32.99
CA ALA A 11 16.57 15.48 -33.87
C ALA A 11 17.12 14.04 -33.90
N GLU A 12 17.17 13.36 -32.75
CA GLU A 12 17.69 12.00 -32.61
C GLU A 12 16.83 10.96 -33.35
N PHE A 13 15.50 11.09 -33.25
CA PHE A 13 14.56 10.15 -33.89
C PHE A 13 14.11 10.61 -35.29
N GLY A 14 14.60 11.75 -35.78
CA GLY A 14 14.27 12.31 -37.10
C GLY A 14 12.79 12.63 -37.29
N GLN A 15 12.03 12.82 -36.21
CA GLN A 15 10.58 13.02 -36.25
C GLN A 15 10.11 13.96 -35.13
N PRO A 16 8.98 14.66 -35.29
CA PRO A 16 8.43 15.53 -34.25
C PRO A 16 8.11 14.74 -32.98
N LEU A 17 8.51 15.26 -31.81
CA LEU A 17 8.33 14.60 -30.52
C LEU A 17 6.88 14.15 -30.26
N ASN A 18 5.89 14.98 -30.60
CA ASN A 18 4.49 14.64 -30.35
C ASN A 18 4.04 13.46 -31.23
N SER A 19 4.48 13.40 -32.49
CA SER A 19 4.22 12.28 -33.39
C SER A 19 4.88 10.99 -32.91
N LEU A 20 6.11 11.08 -32.41
CA LEU A 20 6.83 9.96 -31.80
C LEU A 20 6.06 9.40 -30.59
N ILE A 21 5.66 10.29 -29.67
CA ILE A 21 4.91 9.92 -28.46
C ILE A 21 3.56 9.29 -28.84
N GLN A 22 2.87 9.84 -29.82
CA GLN A 22 1.59 9.31 -30.30
C GLN A 22 1.79 7.92 -30.92
N GLY A 23 2.82 7.71 -31.74
CA GLY A 23 3.16 6.39 -32.28
C GLY A 23 3.43 5.34 -31.20
N PHE A 24 4.13 5.71 -30.12
CA PHE A 24 4.32 4.82 -28.98
C PHE A 24 3.02 4.50 -28.24
N LYS A 25 2.11 5.47 -28.13
CA LYS A 25 0.78 5.25 -27.56
C LYS A 25 -0.04 4.29 -28.43
N ASP A 26 -0.08 4.51 -29.74
CA ASP A 26 -0.83 3.65 -30.68
C ASP A 26 -0.25 2.22 -30.74
N ALA A 27 1.05 2.08 -30.49
CA ALA A 27 1.71 0.79 -30.30
C ALA A 27 1.49 0.16 -28.90
N GLY A 28 0.72 0.79 -28.01
CA GLY A 28 0.37 0.26 -26.69
C GLY A 28 1.45 0.42 -25.60
N HIS A 29 2.48 1.24 -25.83
CA HIS A 29 3.49 1.49 -24.79
C HIS A 29 2.93 2.36 -23.66
N SER A 30 3.37 2.10 -22.43
CA SER A 30 3.09 2.96 -21.28
C SER A 30 4.03 4.16 -21.24
N VAL A 31 3.63 5.25 -20.56
CA VAL A 31 4.49 6.43 -20.32
C VAL A 31 5.86 6.04 -19.77
N ASN A 32 5.94 5.05 -18.87
CA ASN A 32 7.21 4.61 -18.30
C ASN A 32 8.11 3.94 -19.35
N SER A 33 7.54 3.04 -20.15
CA SER A 33 8.27 2.34 -21.23
C SER A 33 8.72 3.32 -22.30
N THR A 34 7.84 4.21 -22.76
CA THR A 34 8.17 5.24 -23.74
C THR A 34 9.26 6.20 -23.25
N ALA A 35 9.21 6.61 -21.98
CA ALA A 35 10.24 7.48 -21.40
C ALA A 35 11.61 6.81 -21.34
N GLN A 36 11.65 5.51 -21.01
CA GLN A 36 12.89 4.73 -21.01
C GLN A 36 13.47 4.59 -22.43
N ILE A 37 12.63 4.31 -23.43
CA ILE A 37 13.05 4.19 -24.83
C ILE A 37 13.64 5.51 -25.36
N ILE A 38 13.00 6.64 -25.01
CA ILE A 38 13.43 7.98 -25.41
C ILE A 38 14.62 8.49 -24.57
N GLY A 39 14.97 7.79 -23.48
CA GLY A 39 16.07 8.17 -22.59
C GLY A 39 15.79 9.42 -21.76
N ILE A 40 14.55 9.58 -21.27
CA ILE A 40 14.13 10.69 -20.40
C ILE A 40 13.42 10.17 -19.15
N SER A 41 13.33 11.01 -18.11
CA SER A 41 12.58 10.64 -16.91
C SER A 41 11.09 10.43 -17.24
N PRO A 42 10.47 9.34 -16.75
CA PRO A 42 9.03 9.13 -16.90
C PRO A 42 8.17 10.26 -16.32
N HIS A 43 8.66 10.92 -15.29
CA HIS A 43 7.99 12.09 -14.71
C HIS A 43 8.00 13.28 -15.67
N THR A 44 9.12 13.51 -16.36
CA THR A 44 9.26 14.56 -17.37
C THR A 44 8.36 14.28 -18.58
N LEU A 45 8.32 13.04 -19.05
CA LEU A 45 7.43 12.65 -20.14
C LEU A 45 5.96 12.81 -19.74
N ARG A 46 5.58 12.39 -18.52
CA ARG A 46 4.22 12.56 -17.99
C ARG A 46 3.78 14.03 -17.99
N ARG A 47 4.59 14.92 -17.41
CA ARG A 47 4.30 16.37 -17.37
C ARG A 47 4.14 16.97 -18.77
N HIS A 48 4.92 16.49 -19.73
CA HIS A 48 4.81 16.94 -21.12
C HIS A 48 3.54 16.43 -21.79
N CYS A 49 3.19 15.16 -21.59
CA CYS A 49 1.96 14.55 -22.10
C CYS A 49 0.71 15.25 -21.55
N GLU A 50 0.69 15.58 -20.24
CA GLU A 50 -0.38 16.36 -19.60
C GLU A 50 -0.54 17.75 -20.23
N ARG A 51 0.56 18.43 -20.54
CA ARG A 51 0.53 19.79 -21.11
C ARG A 51 0.10 19.83 -22.57
N VAL A 52 0.32 18.75 -23.32
CA VAL A 52 0.00 18.63 -24.75
C VAL A 52 -1.34 17.91 -24.98
N GLY A 53 -1.93 17.31 -23.94
CA GLY A 53 -3.19 16.57 -24.02
C GLY A 53 -3.05 15.16 -24.59
N ILE A 54 -1.84 14.58 -24.57
CA ILE A 54 -1.63 13.20 -24.99
C ILE A 54 -1.86 12.28 -23.79
N GLU A 55 -3.07 11.76 -23.64
CA GLU A 55 -3.36 10.75 -22.62
C GLU A 55 -2.87 9.37 -23.09
N PHE A 56 -1.83 8.86 -22.44
CA PHE A 56 -1.52 7.43 -22.45
C PHE A 56 -2.59 6.70 -21.65
N GLU A 57 -2.97 5.50 -22.08
CA GLU A 57 -3.82 4.63 -21.26
C GLU A 57 -3.16 4.48 -19.89
N ARG A 58 -3.78 5.10 -18.88
CA ARG A 58 -3.37 4.94 -17.49
C ARG A 58 -3.54 3.48 -17.20
N GLY A 59 -2.40 2.82 -17.00
CA GLY A 59 -2.26 1.37 -16.84
C GLY A 59 -3.53 0.79 -16.29
N VAL A 60 -4.21 0.03 -17.15
CA VAL A 60 -5.39 -0.80 -16.91
C VAL A 60 -5.81 -0.71 -15.46
N GLN A 61 -6.96 -0.06 -15.20
CA GLN A 61 -7.74 -0.35 -13.99
C GLN A 61 -7.59 -1.84 -13.74
N ARG A 62 -6.86 -2.25 -12.70
CA ARG A 62 -6.67 -3.68 -12.45
C ARG A 62 -8.07 -4.26 -12.36
N PRO A 63 -8.57 -5.05 -13.34
CA PRO A 63 -9.89 -5.65 -13.21
C PRO A 63 -9.86 -6.60 -12.00
N ASP A 64 -8.65 -7.03 -11.64
CA ASP A 64 -8.28 -7.91 -10.55
C ASP A 64 -7.90 -7.19 -9.24
N ARG A 65 -8.07 -5.85 -9.14
CA ARG A 65 -8.29 -5.32 -7.79
C ARG A 65 -9.73 -5.66 -7.44
N LEU A 66 -9.95 -6.93 -7.11
CA LEU A 66 -11.06 -7.33 -6.27
C LEU A 66 -11.17 -6.23 -5.20
N PRO A 67 -12.37 -5.67 -4.92
CA PRO A 67 -12.52 -4.94 -3.67
C PRO A 67 -11.90 -5.84 -2.61
N LYS A 68 -10.90 -5.34 -1.86
CA LYS A 68 -10.33 -6.09 -0.73
C LYS A 68 -11.55 -6.71 -0.06
N PRO A 69 -11.70 -8.05 -0.04
CA PRO A 69 -13.00 -8.65 0.23
C PRO A 69 -13.40 -8.07 1.56
N ALA A 70 -14.51 -7.29 1.56
CA ALA A 70 -14.76 -6.25 2.54
C ALA A 70 -14.52 -6.82 3.93
N MET A 71 -13.35 -6.53 4.53
CA MET A 71 -12.86 -7.21 5.73
C MET A 71 -13.27 -8.70 5.82
N VAL A 72 -12.73 -9.60 5.01
CA VAL A 72 -12.70 -11.01 5.45
C VAL A 72 -11.72 -11.05 6.61
N ILE A 73 -12.25 -10.97 7.82
CA ILE A 73 -11.50 -10.95 9.07
C ILE A 73 -10.73 -12.27 9.20
N GLN A 74 -9.52 -12.40 8.68
CA GLN A 74 -8.59 -13.48 9.06
C GLN A 74 -7.15 -12.98 8.93
N PRO A 75 -6.38 -12.91 10.04
CA PRO A 75 -5.67 -14.11 10.51
C PRO A 75 -5.47 -14.16 12.04
N ASN A 76 -6.33 -14.93 12.71
CA ASN A 76 -5.95 -16.00 13.63
C ASN A 76 -7.24 -16.78 13.94
N MET A 77 -7.51 -17.82 13.16
CA MET A 77 -8.78 -18.54 13.13
C MET A 77 -8.94 -19.50 14.32
N ARG A 78 -8.51 -19.09 15.51
CA ARG A 78 -8.81 -19.85 16.72
C ARG A 78 -10.19 -19.43 17.22
N MET A 79 -11.08 -20.39 17.29
CA MET A 79 -12.37 -20.24 17.96
C MET A 79 -12.19 -20.58 19.43
N LEU A 80 -12.82 -19.79 20.30
CA LEU A 80 -12.87 -20.05 21.73
C LEU A 80 -14.31 -20.15 22.18
N THR A 81 -14.60 -21.21 22.94
CA THR A 81 -15.89 -21.40 23.60
C THR A 81 -15.82 -20.86 25.01
N PHE A 82 -16.70 -19.91 25.33
CA PHE A 82 -16.86 -19.35 26.67
C PHE A 82 -18.33 -18.99 26.90
N ASN A 83 -18.89 -19.34 28.06
CA ASN A 83 -20.30 -19.14 28.41
C ASN A 83 -21.30 -19.65 27.35
N GLY A 84 -21.04 -20.84 26.79
CA GLY A 84 -21.90 -21.46 25.78
C GLY A 84 -21.84 -20.81 24.40
N GLN A 85 -20.98 -19.81 24.19
CA GLN A 85 -20.78 -19.14 22.90
C GLN A 85 -19.41 -19.50 22.34
N THR A 86 -19.37 -19.97 21.10
CA THR A 86 -18.14 -20.24 20.36
C THR A 86 -17.91 -19.14 19.34
N LEU A 87 -16.91 -18.29 19.58
CA LEU A 87 -16.62 -17.12 18.75
C LEU A 87 -15.15 -17.06 18.36
N HIS A 88 -14.86 -16.32 17.30
CA HIS A 88 -13.49 -16.03 16.90
C HIS A 88 -12.79 -15.12 17.90
N LEU A 89 -11.47 -15.27 18.04
CA LEU A 89 -10.65 -14.40 18.87
C LEU A 89 -10.85 -12.90 18.62
N ARG A 90 -11.04 -12.47 17.36
CA ARG A 90 -11.33 -11.06 17.03
C ARG A 90 -12.68 -10.59 17.52
N GLU A 91 -13.65 -11.50 17.58
CA GLU A 91 -14.96 -11.19 18.13
C GLU A 91 -14.89 -11.10 19.65
N TRP A 92 -14.12 -11.99 20.28
CA TRP A 92 -13.79 -11.87 21.70
C TRP A 92 -13.04 -10.58 22.03
N GLU A 93 -12.12 -10.12 21.17
CA GLU A 93 -11.48 -8.82 21.31
C GLU A 93 -12.50 -7.67 21.28
N ARG A 94 -13.44 -7.68 20.33
CA ARG A 94 -14.49 -6.65 20.25
C ARG A 94 -15.39 -6.66 21.50
N ARG A 95 -15.70 -7.83 22.04
CA ARG A 95 -16.58 -8.00 23.20
C ARG A 95 -15.91 -7.69 24.53
N THR A 96 -14.64 -8.06 24.69
CA THR A 96 -13.91 -7.94 25.97
C THR A 96 -12.98 -6.72 26.00
N GLY A 97 -12.68 -6.11 24.85
CA GLY A 97 -11.67 -5.07 24.71
C GLY A 97 -10.22 -5.58 24.84
N ILE A 98 -10.03 -6.89 24.98
CA ILE A 98 -8.71 -7.51 25.15
C ILE A 98 -8.18 -7.89 23.77
N ASN A 99 -7.00 -7.38 23.41
CA ASN A 99 -6.40 -7.69 22.10
C ASN A 99 -6.27 -9.21 21.90
N HIS A 100 -6.69 -9.72 20.75
CA HIS A 100 -6.63 -11.15 20.44
C HIS A 100 -5.23 -11.76 20.62
N THR A 101 -4.17 -11.00 20.32
CA THR A 101 -2.78 -11.43 20.55
C THR A 101 -2.47 -11.65 22.03
N THR A 102 -3.05 -10.84 22.90
CA THR A 102 -2.95 -11.01 24.36
C THR A 102 -3.72 -12.23 24.83
N ILE A 103 -4.91 -12.48 24.28
CA ILE A 103 -5.69 -13.70 24.58
C ILE A 103 -4.88 -14.94 24.20
N ILE A 104 -4.28 -14.98 23.00
CA ILE A 104 -3.41 -16.07 22.54
C ILE A 104 -2.22 -16.26 23.48
N HIS A 105 -1.53 -15.19 23.85
CA HIS A 105 -0.38 -15.27 24.75
C HIS A 105 -0.78 -15.82 26.13
N ARG A 106 -1.94 -15.43 26.65
CA ARG A 106 -2.48 -15.95 27.91
C ARG A 106 -2.76 -17.46 27.83
N LEU A 107 -3.33 -17.92 26.72
CA LEU A 107 -3.61 -19.35 26.52
C LEU A 107 -2.33 -20.16 26.30
N ASP A 108 -1.48 -19.75 25.35
CA ASP A 108 -0.37 -20.58 24.87
C ASP A 108 0.92 -20.42 25.68
N LYS A 109 1.20 -19.21 26.19
CA LYS A 109 2.44 -18.93 26.93
C LYS A 109 2.23 -18.97 28.43
N MET A 110 1.09 -18.51 28.90
CA MET A 110 0.78 -18.47 30.33
C MET A 110 -0.07 -19.66 30.79
N GLY A 111 -0.59 -20.48 29.87
CA GLY A 111 -1.39 -21.67 30.20
C GLY A 111 -2.71 -21.34 30.90
N TRP A 112 -3.27 -20.16 30.69
CA TRP A 112 -4.51 -19.75 31.35
C TRP A 112 -5.73 -20.49 30.78
N SER A 113 -6.75 -20.65 31.61
CA SER A 113 -8.07 -21.07 31.14
C SER A 113 -8.70 -20.00 30.24
N VAL A 114 -9.61 -20.42 29.35
CA VAL A 114 -10.32 -19.50 28.45
C VAL A 114 -11.05 -18.40 29.21
N GLU A 115 -11.73 -18.76 30.30
CA GLU A 115 -12.41 -17.82 31.18
C GLU A 115 -11.46 -16.74 31.70
N ARG A 116 -10.33 -17.15 32.29
CA ARG A 116 -9.35 -16.21 32.85
C ARG A 116 -8.69 -15.37 31.76
N ALA A 117 -8.46 -15.93 30.58
CA ALA A 117 -7.89 -15.22 29.45
C ALA A 117 -8.80 -14.09 28.92
N LEU A 118 -10.12 -14.27 29.00
CA LEU A 118 -11.14 -13.33 28.51
C LEU A 118 -11.65 -12.33 29.56
N THR A 119 -11.50 -12.62 30.85
CA THR A 119 -12.04 -11.78 31.93
C THR A 119 -11.00 -10.89 32.61
N GLN A 120 -9.73 -11.30 32.64
CA GLN A 120 -8.70 -10.55 33.37
C GLN A 120 -8.24 -9.30 32.59
N PRO A 121 -8.18 -8.11 33.21
CA PRO A 121 -7.71 -6.90 32.54
C PRO A 121 -6.24 -7.02 32.11
N VAL A 122 -5.89 -6.44 30.96
CA VAL A 122 -4.49 -6.30 30.53
C VAL A 122 -3.91 -5.15 31.33
N GLY A 123 -2.97 -5.42 32.23
CA GLY A 123 -2.27 -4.35 32.95
C GLY A 123 -1.76 -3.31 31.96
N LEU A 124 -2.05 -2.03 32.21
CA LEU A 124 -1.74 -0.90 31.33
C LEU A 124 -0.26 -0.90 30.99
N ILE A 125 0.11 -1.50 29.86
CA ILE A 125 1.47 -1.37 29.33
C ILE A 125 1.54 0.08 28.84
N LYS A 126 2.28 0.94 29.56
CA LYS A 126 2.62 2.27 29.07
C LYS A 126 3.14 2.13 27.63
N PRO A 127 2.63 2.91 26.66
CA PRO A 127 3.07 2.77 25.28
C PRO A 127 4.60 2.84 25.24
N LYS A 128 5.22 1.79 24.70
CA LYS A 128 6.66 1.71 24.54
C LYS A 128 7.06 2.90 23.67
N GLY A 129 7.79 3.85 24.25
CA GLY A 129 8.12 5.14 23.64
C GLY A 129 8.47 4.99 22.17
N GLY A 130 7.67 5.62 21.31
CA GLY A 130 7.99 5.74 19.90
C GLY A 130 9.37 6.35 19.77
N ARG A 131 10.20 5.77 18.88
CA ARG A 131 11.50 6.34 18.55
C ARG A 131 11.29 7.70 17.86
N ASP A 132 11.27 8.78 18.64
CA ASP A 132 11.32 10.16 18.15
C ASP A 132 12.69 10.44 17.52
N HIS A 133 12.90 9.98 16.29
CA HIS A 133 14.17 10.20 15.58
C HIS A 133 14.31 11.62 14.99
N TRP A 134 13.31 12.50 15.17
CA TRP A 134 13.27 13.84 14.56
C TRP A 134 13.90 14.96 15.39
N LYS A 135 14.33 14.72 16.65
CA LYS A 135 14.89 15.75 17.55
C LYS A 135 16.44 15.82 17.58
N ARG A 136 17.12 15.69 16.45
CA ARG A 136 18.56 16.06 16.36
C ARG A 136 18.89 16.75 15.03
N LYS A 137 18.55 18.05 14.94
CA LYS A 137 19.33 19.09 14.24
C LYS A 137 18.81 20.47 14.67
N ALA A 138 19.36 20.98 15.77
CA ALA A 138 19.46 22.41 16.08
C ALA A 138 20.34 22.57 17.32
N ALA A 139 21.65 22.63 17.11
CA ALA A 139 22.64 23.27 17.97
C ALA A 139 23.88 23.54 17.11
#